data_AF-A0A538RYX3-F1
#
_entry.id   AF-A0A538RYX3-F1
#
_cell.length_a   1.000
_cell.length_b   1.000
_cell.length_c   1.000
_cell.angle_alpha   90.00
_cell.angle_beta   90.00
_cell.angle_gamma   90.00
#
_symmetry.space_group_name_H-M   'P 1'
#
loop_
_entity.id
_entity.type
_entity.pdbx_description
1 polymer ?
#
loop_
_entity_poly.entity_id
_entity_poly.type
_entity_poly.pdbx_seq_one_letter_code
_entity_poly.pdbx_strand_id
1 'polypeptide(L)'
;MVERPAERQIEGHPHHFHVGEKPPLDVDNMSKPIHDVMNKLVYEDDRQIRQAEITHVRIDAPMVIVGASKMLVDAVRAGRQFVYVRIEDAVEPFPLPK
;
A
#
# COMPACT_ATOMS: atom_id res chain seq x y z
N MET A 1 -7.76 35.37 -7.56
CA MET A 1 -6.89 34.25 -7.17
C MET A 1 -7.82 33.04 -7.09
N VAL A 2 -7.80 32.17 -8.10
CA VAL A 2 -8.70 31.02 -8.18
C VAL A 2 -8.12 29.94 -7.27
N GLU A 3 -8.84 29.58 -6.22
CA GLU A 3 -8.48 28.42 -5.39
C GLU A 3 -8.51 27.19 -6.30
N ARG A 4 -7.33 26.60 -6.52
CA ARG A 4 -7.25 25.28 -7.15
C ARG A 4 -7.88 24.29 -6.17
N PRO A 5 -8.80 23.41 -6.61
CA PRO A 5 -9.30 22.36 -5.74
C PRO A 5 -8.11 21.60 -5.19
N ALA A 6 -8.14 21.30 -3.88
CA ALA A 6 -7.07 20.55 -3.24
C ALA A 6 -6.88 19.23 -3.99
N GLU A 7 -5.68 18.99 -4.52
CA GLU A 7 -5.37 17.75 -5.21
C GLU A 7 -5.55 16.60 -4.23
N ARG A 8 -6.39 15.61 -4.60
CA ARG A 8 -6.72 14.43 -3.80
C ARG A 8 -5.45 13.82 -3.22
N GLN A 9 -5.35 13.77 -1.90
CA GLN A 9 -4.22 13.17 -1.19
C GLN A 9 -4.57 11.72 -0.83
N ILE A 10 -3.58 10.84 -0.88
CA ILE A 10 -3.78 9.41 -0.61
C ILE A 10 -2.75 8.86 0.38
N GLU A 11 -3.15 7.77 1.04
CA GLU A 11 -2.30 6.93 1.87
C GLU A 11 -2.26 5.52 1.28
N GLY A 12 -1.05 4.97 1.17
CA GLY A 12 -0.81 3.65 0.62
C GLY A 12 -0.31 2.68 1.69
N HIS A 13 -0.82 1.46 1.67
CA HIS A 13 -0.37 0.39 2.55
C HIS A 13 0.01 -0.85 1.73
N PRO A 14 1.24 -0.90 1.16
CA PRO A 14 1.73 -2.08 0.47
C PRO A 14 2.14 -3.18 1.44
N HIS A 15 1.57 -4.36 1.26
CA HIS A 15 1.93 -5.58 1.98
C HIS A 15 2.59 -6.56 1.02
N HIS A 16 3.86 -6.89 1.28
CA HIS A 16 4.61 -7.89 0.54
C HIS A 16 4.52 -9.25 1.22
N PHE A 17 3.78 -10.15 0.60
CA PHE A 17 3.62 -11.52 1.04
C PHE A 17 4.73 -12.39 0.46
N HIS A 18 5.57 -12.96 1.33
CA HIS A 18 6.74 -13.75 0.96
C HIS A 18 6.80 -15.13 1.65
N VAL A 19 7.71 -15.98 1.18
CA VAL A 19 8.01 -17.31 1.74
C VAL A 19 9.43 -17.30 2.28
N GLY A 20 9.70 -18.06 3.34
CA GLY A 20 11.01 -18.17 3.97
C GLY A 20 11.25 -17.09 5.02
N GLU A 21 12.36 -17.23 5.75
CA GLU A 21 12.63 -16.43 6.95
C GLU A 21 12.98 -14.96 6.65
N LYS A 22 13.49 -14.68 5.45
CA LYS A 22 13.90 -13.33 5.05
C LYS A 22 13.11 -12.87 3.82
N PRO A 23 12.66 -11.61 3.79
CA PRO A 23 12.10 -11.05 2.58
C PRO A 23 13.17 -11.00 1.48
N PRO A 24 12.80 -11.22 0.21
CA PRO A 24 13.76 -11.24 -0.88
C PRO A 24 14.27 -9.83 -1.27
N LEU A 25 13.60 -8.78 -0.81
CA LEU A 25 13.88 -7.38 -1.14
C LEU A 25 13.65 -6.50 0.09
N ASP A 26 14.50 -5.49 0.27
CA ASP A 26 14.32 -4.45 1.30
C ASP A 26 13.16 -3.52 0.92
N VAL A 27 12.50 -2.96 1.94
CA VAL A 27 11.36 -2.05 1.81
C VAL A 27 11.61 -0.88 0.85
N ASP A 28 12.78 -0.23 0.96
CA ASP A 28 13.12 0.92 0.12
C ASP A 28 13.24 0.55 -1.37
N ASN A 29 13.69 -0.67 -1.66
CA ASN A 29 13.78 -1.19 -3.02
C ASN A 29 12.42 -1.59 -3.60
N MET A 30 11.41 -1.77 -2.75
CA MET A 30 10.05 -2.12 -3.16
C MET A 30 9.16 -0.91 -3.44
N SER A 31 9.36 0.20 -2.73
CA SER A 31 8.47 1.37 -2.82
C SER A 31 8.38 1.95 -4.22
N LYS A 32 9.54 2.23 -4.85
CA LYS A 32 9.63 2.85 -6.19
C LYS A 32 8.86 2.09 -7.28
N PRO A 33 9.13 0.79 -7.55
CA PRO A 33 8.42 0.10 -8.61
C PRO A 33 6.91 -0.03 -8.36
N ILE A 34 6.48 -0.09 -7.09
CA ILE A 34 5.05 -0.10 -6.74
C ILE A 34 4.43 1.26 -7.06
N HIS A 35 5.10 2.36 -6.69
CA HIS A 35 4.62 3.71 -6.97
C HIS A 35 4.61 4.00 -8.48
N ASP A 36 5.68 3.65 -9.20
CA ASP A 36 5.77 3.84 -10.65
C ASP A 36 4.60 3.19 -11.40
N VAL A 37 4.17 1.99 -10.99
CA VAL A 37 3.02 1.31 -11.59
C VAL A 37 1.69 1.98 -11.24
N MET A 38 1.56 2.51 -10.01
CA MET A 38 0.33 3.17 -9.56
C MET A 38 0.19 4.60 -10.12
N ASN A 39 1.30 5.25 -10.46
CA ASN A 39 1.29 6.57 -11.06
C ASN A 39 0.48 6.55 -12.36
N LYS A 40 -0.38 7.55 -12.54
CA LYS A 40 -1.38 7.68 -13.62
C LYS A 40 -2.50 6.63 -13.61
N LEU A 41 -2.48 5.63 -12.74
CA LEU A 41 -3.57 4.67 -12.55
C LEU A 41 -4.42 4.98 -11.31
N VAL A 42 -3.78 5.39 -10.22
CA VAL A 42 -4.40 5.63 -8.92
C VAL A 42 -4.38 7.12 -8.55
N TYR A 43 -3.31 7.83 -8.95
CA TYR A 43 -3.06 9.24 -8.72
C TYR A 43 -2.31 9.85 -9.91
N GLU A 44 -2.30 11.17 -10.03
CA GLU A 44 -1.70 11.89 -11.16
C GLU A 44 -0.22 12.23 -10.93
N ASP A 45 0.18 12.45 -9.69
CA ASP A 45 1.54 12.80 -9.29
C ASP A 45 1.86 12.13 -7.95
N ASP A 46 3.06 11.56 -7.82
CA ASP A 46 3.56 10.93 -6.59
C ASP A 46 3.50 11.88 -5.38
N ARG A 47 3.48 13.21 -5.61
CA ARG A 47 3.26 14.24 -4.59
C ARG A 47 1.92 14.13 -3.86
N GLN A 48 0.97 13.39 -4.41
CA GLN A 48 -0.32 13.10 -3.77
C GLN A 48 -0.21 12.01 -2.68
N ILE A 49 0.89 11.26 -2.65
CA ILE A 49 1.13 10.25 -1.61
C ILE A 49 1.63 10.97 -0.36
N ARG A 50 0.80 11.03 0.68
CA ARG A 50 1.20 11.60 1.98
C ARG A 50 1.97 10.62 2.83
N GLN A 51 1.55 9.37 2.80
CA GLN A 51 2.14 8.31 3.60
C GLN A 51 2.07 7.00 2.81
N ALA A 52 3.15 6.24 2.91
CA ALA A 52 3.21 4.87 2.42
C ALA A 52 3.87 4.00 3.48
N GLU A 53 3.13 3.05 4.04
CA GLU A 53 3.67 2.07 4.99
C GLU A 53 3.78 0.70 4.32
N ILE A 54 5.02 0.25 4.11
CA ILE A 54 5.31 -1.02 3.47
C ILE A 54 5.64 -2.06 4.53
N THR A 55 4.98 -3.21 4.48
CA THR A 55 5.19 -4.30 5.45
C THR A 55 5.47 -5.62 4.74
N HIS A 56 6.36 -6.44 5.32
CA HIS A 56 6.53 -7.83 4.91
C HIS A 56 5.63 -8.76 5.73
N VAL A 57 4.97 -9.69 5.04
CA VAL A 57 4.09 -10.69 5.64
C VAL A 57 4.56 -12.07 5.19
N ARG A 58 4.85 -12.96 6.15
CA ARG A 58 5.20 -14.34 5.85
C ARG A 58 3.96 -15.16 5.56
N ILE A 59 3.82 -15.67 4.34
CA ILE A 59 2.70 -16.54 3.92
C ILE A 59 2.75 -17.88 4.64
N ASP A 60 3.96 -18.36 4.94
CA ASP A 60 4.21 -19.64 5.60
C ASP A 60 4.07 -19.60 7.13
N ALA A 61 3.82 -18.42 7.70
CA ALA A 61 3.60 -18.26 9.13
C ALA A 61 2.09 -18.38 9.46
N PRO A 62 1.73 -18.86 10.67
CA PRO A 62 0.35 -18.82 11.13
C PRO A 62 -0.21 -17.39 11.09
N MET A 63 -1.32 -17.19 10.40
CA MET A 63 -2.01 -15.91 10.30
C MET A 63 -3.53 -16.08 10.30
N VAL A 64 -4.23 -15.03 10.73
CA VAL A 64 -5.69 -14.96 10.64
C VAL A 64 -6.04 -13.82 9.68
N ILE A 65 -6.84 -14.15 8.67
CA ILE A 65 -7.32 -13.19 7.67
C ILE A 65 -8.82 -13.00 7.89
N VAL A 66 -9.24 -11.76 8.13
CA VAL A 66 -10.65 -11.41 8.40
C VAL A 66 -11.08 -10.31 7.43
N GLY A 67 -12.30 -10.41 6.90
CA GLY A 67 -12.89 -9.36 6.03
C GLY A 67 -12.18 -9.18 4.69
N ALA A 68 -11.36 -10.14 4.26
CA ALA A 68 -10.60 -10.04 3.02
C ALA A 68 -11.41 -10.43 1.78
N SER A 69 -11.04 -9.84 0.63
CA SER A 69 -11.57 -10.26 -0.65
C SER A 69 -11.17 -11.71 -0.97
N LYS A 70 -12.02 -12.41 -1.73
CA LYS A 70 -11.74 -13.78 -2.19
C LYS A 70 -10.38 -13.88 -2.89
N MET A 71 -10.02 -12.87 -3.68
CA MET A 71 -8.74 -12.82 -4.40
C MET A 71 -7.55 -12.87 -3.44
N LEU A 72 -7.58 -12.13 -2.32
CA LEU A 72 -6.51 -12.14 -1.33
C LEU A 72 -6.41 -13.51 -0.66
N VAL A 73 -7.55 -14.10 -0.29
CA VAL A 73 -7.59 -15.43 0.32
C VAL A 73 -7.04 -16.50 -0.63
N ASP A 74 -7.42 -16.45 -1.91
CA ASP A 74 -6.92 -17.37 -2.93
C ASP A 74 -5.41 -17.19 -3.16
N ALA A 75 -4.90 -15.96 -3.16
CA ALA A 75 -3.47 -15.67 -3.32
C ALA A 75 -2.64 -16.23 -2.15
N VAL A 76 -3.10 -16.04 -0.91
CA VAL A 76 -2.46 -16.62 0.28
C VAL A 76 -2.51 -18.15 0.23
N ARG A 77 -3.67 -18.73 -0.11
CA ARG A 77 -3.83 -20.19 -0.25
C ARG A 77 -2.95 -20.80 -1.33
N ALA A 78 -2.69 -20.07 -2.41
CA ALA A 78 -1.82 -20.52 -3.48
C ALA A 78 -0.34 -20.64 -3.04
N GLY A 79 0.04 -20.05 -1.89
CA GLY A 79 1.39 -20.15 -1.34
C GLY A 79 2.46 -19.47 -2.19
N ARG A 80 2.08 -18.58 -3.11
CA ARG A 80 2.99 -17.85 -4.01
C ARG A 80 3.17 -16.43 -3.51
N GLN A 81 4.36 -15.87 -3.73
CA GLN A 81 4.66 -14.50 -3.34
C GLN A 81 3.80 -13.50 -4.12
N PHE A 82 3.31 -12.46 -3.44
CA PHE A 82 2.53 -11.39 -4.07
C PHE A 82 2.62 -10.08 -3.29
N VAL A 83 2.21 -8.98 -3.93
CA VAL A 83 2.05 -7.68 -3.28
C VAL A 83 0.58 -7.33 -3.27
N TYR A 84 0.07 -6.92 -2.11
CA TYR A 84 -1.27 -6.36 -1.95
C TYR A 84 -1.12 -4.89 -1.57
N VAL A 85 -1.79 -3.99 -2.28
CA VAL A 85 -1.73 -2.55 -1.98
C VAL A 85 -3.13 -2.06 -1.66
N ARG A 86 -3.32 -1.54 -0.44
CA ARG A 86 -4.54 -0.81 -0.05
C ARG A 86 -4.29 0.68 -0.21
N ILE A 87 -5.18 1.35 -0.92
CA ILE A 87 -5.14 2.80 -1.13
C ILE A 87 -6.37 3.43 -0.49
N GLU A 88 -6.14 4.47 0.30
CA GLU A 88 -7.19 5.23 0.99
C GLU A 88 -6.99 6.72 0.74
N ASP A 89 -8.06 7.50 0.89
CA ASP A 89 -7.93 8.95 0.91
C ASP A 89 -7.21 9.36 2.20
N ALA A 90 -6.23 10.26 2.07
CA ALA A 90 -5.51 10.76 3.23
C ALA A 90 -6.44 11.57 4.12
N VAL A 91 -6.32 11.38 5.43
CA VAL A 91 -7.12 12.16 6.38
C VAL A 91 -6.64 13.61 6.32
N GLU A 92 -7.56 14.56 6.16
CA GLU A 92 -7.21 15.97 6.36
C GLU A 92 -6.84 16.16 7.83
N PRO A 93 -5.63 16.62 8.16
CA PRO A 93 -5.29 16.90 9.54
C PRO A 93 -6.27 17.96 10.07
N PHE A 94 -7.00 17.63 11.13
CA PHE A 94 -7.83 18.60 11.82
C PHE A 94 -7.00 19.86 12.10
N PRO A 95 -7.52 21.07 11.85
CA PRO A 95 -6.79 22.27 12.20
C PRO A 95 -6.47 22.24 13.69
N LEU A 96 -5.19 22.35 14.03
CA LEU A 96 -4.78 22.51 15.42
C LEU A 96 -5.51 23.73 16.00
N PRO A 97 -6.04 23.65 17.23
CA PRO A 97 -6.63 24.81 17.89
C PRO A 97 -5.60 25.95 17.91
N LYS A 98 -6.02 27.14 17.51
CA LYS A 98 -5.20 28.36 17.57
C LYS A 98 -4.97 28.80 19.01
#